data_AF-A0A2S9Y653-F1
#
_entry.id   AF-A0A2S9Y653-F1
#
_cell.length_a   1.000
_cell.length_b   1.000
_cell.length_c   1.000
_cell.angle_alpha   90.00
_cell.angle_beta   90.00
_cell.angle_gamma   90.00
#
_symmetry.space_group_name_H-M   'P 1'
#
loop_
_entity.id
_entity.type
_entity.pdbx_description
1 polymer ?
#
loop_
_entity_poly.entity_id
_entity_poly.type
_entity_poly.pdbx_seq_one_letter_code
_entity_poly.pdbx_strand_id
1 'polypeptide(L)'
;MPPLVLALIDSVFALALHHDERARRANPDRESATVRAKITGPEQNSPAPGGLRVRVTVTPKTKPAKRVSFHIDLEEERLLAHELALAELPLDRSGLARLIGELEAWCYAQIPLEAAPNAGVAEQ
;
A
#
# COMPACT_ATOMS: atom_id res chain seq x y z
N MET A 1 14.29 -13.22 11.35
CA MET A 1 13.07 -12.61 10.78
C MET A 1 12.20 -13.73 10.22
N PRO A 2 10.90 -13.81 10.58
CA PRO A 2 10.03 -14.84 10.04
C PRO A 2 9.93 -14.71 8.51
N PRO A 3 10.00 -15.81 7.73
CA PRO A 3 9.90 -15.78 6.27
C PRO A 3 8.68 -15.03 5.74
N LEU A 4 7.59 -15.03 6.50
CA LEU A 4 6.34 -14.33 6.19
C LEU A 4 6.48 -12.80 6.18
N VAL A 5 7.33 -12.24 7.04
CA VAL A 5 7.57 -10.80 7.09
C VAL A 5 8.34 -10.34 5.85
N LEU A 6 9.33 -11.13 5.42
CA LEU A 6 10.06 -10.85 4.18
C LEU A 6 9.13 -10.96 2.96
N ALA A 7 8.28 -11.99 2.91
CA ALA A 7 7.28 -12.14 1.85
C ALA A 7 6.29 -10.96 1.79
N LEU A 8 5.88 -10.43 2.95
CA LEU A 8 5.05 -9.23 3.03
C LEU A 8 5.77 -8.00 2.47
N ILE A 9 7.02 -7.80 2.86
CA ILE A 9 7.85 -6.69 2.40
C ILE A 9 8.01 -6.74 0.88
N ASP A 10 8.36 -7.91 0.35
CA ASP A 10 8.51 -8.12 -1.09
C ASP A 10 7.19 -7.88 -1.83
N SER A 11 6.06 -8.32 -1.27
CA SER A 11 4.73 -8.10 -1.86
C SER A 11 4.36 -6.61 -1.90
N VAL A 12 4.67 -5.86 -0.85
CA VAL A 12 4.45 -4.39 -0.81
C VAL A 12 5.32 -3.67 -1.84
N PHE A 13 6.58 -4.09 -2.01
CA PHE A 13 7.45 -3.52 -3.04
C PHE A 13 7.02 -3.91 -4.46
N ALA A 14 6.60 -5.15 -4.68
CA ALA A 14 6.08 -5.62 -5.97
C ALA A 14 4.81 -4.85 -6.37
N LEU A 15 3.90 -4.63 -5.41
CA LEU A 15 2.71 -3.81 -5.60
C LEU A 15 3.07 -2.37 -6.01
N ALA A 16 4.00 -1.74 -5.29
CA ALA A 16 4.50 -0.41 -5.59
C ALA A 16 5.06 -0.28 -7.03
N LEU A 17 5.84 -1.26 -7.48
CA LEU A 17 6.42 -1.30 -8.83
C LEU A 17 5.37 -1.55 -9.91
N HIS A 18 4.42 -2.47 -9.65
CA HIS A 18 3.34 -2.79 -10.58
C HIS A 18 2.46 -1.56 -10.88
N HIS A 19 2.18 -0.73 -9.88
CA HIS A 19 1.39 0.48 -10.07
C HIS A 19 2.08 1.55 -10.92
N ASP A 20 3.39 1.78 -10.72
CA ASP A 20 4.15 2.74 -11.54
C ASP A 20 4.20 2.30 -13.01
N GLU A 21 4.37 1.00 -13.26
CA GLU A 21 4.33 0.46 -14.62
C GLU A 21 2.95 0.56 -15.28
N ARG A 22 1.88 0.21 -14.56
CA ARG A 22 0.50 0.30 -15.08
C ARG A 22 0.10 1.73 -15.40
N ALA A 23 0.44 2.70 -14.54
CA ALA A 23 0.14 4.12 -14.76
C ALA A 23 0.80 4.65 -16.03
N ARG A 24 2.08 4.29 -16.27
CA ARG A 24 2.82 4.65 -17.49
C ARG A 24 2.21 4.03 -18.76
N ARG A 25 1.81 2.75 -18.70
CA ARG A 25 1.25 2.04 -19.86
C ARG A 25 -0.13 2.54 -20.28
N ALA A 26 -0.97 2.96 -19.32
CA ALA A 26 -2.34 3.38 -19.60
C ALA A 26 -2.44 4.79 -20.21
N ASN A 27 -1.45 5.65 -19.96
CA ASN A 27 -1.36 6.97 -20.59
C ASN A 27 0.08 7.51 -20.44
N PRO A 28 0.89 7.59 -21.52
CA PRO A 28 2.30 8.01 -21.43
C PRO A 28 2.49 9.43 -20.83
N ASP A 29 1.49 10.29 -21.00
CA ASP A 29 1.49 11.67 -20.50
C ASP A 29 0.91 11.81 -19.08
N ARG A 30 0.50 10.71 -18.42
CA ARG A 30 -0.02 10.77 -17.05
C ARG A 30 1.07 11.01 -16.01
N GLU A 31 0.66 11.62 -14.91
CA GLU A 31 1.48 11.71 -13.72
C GLU A 31 1.85 10.32 -13.19
N SER A 32 3.14 9.98 -13.30
CA SER A 32 3.71 8.89 -12.49
C SER A 32 3.61 9.26 -11.01
N ALA A 33 3.23 8.28 -10.20
CA ALA A 33 3.27 8.35 -8.76
C ALA A 33 4.36 7.41 -8.25
N THR A 34 5.22 7.90 -7.37
CA THR A 34 6.23 7.06 -6.73
C THR A 34 5.66 6.45 -5.46
N VAL A 35 5.64 5.12 -5.37
CA VAL A 35 5.27 4.39 -4.15
C VAL A 35 6.53 3.90 -3.45
N ARG A 36 6.67 4.17 -2.15
CA ARG A 36 7.80 3.74 -1.32
C ARG A 36 7.31 3.10 -0.04
N ALA A 37 7.92 1.98 0.35
CA ALA A 37 7.74 1.39 1.66
C ALA A 37 8.97 1.67 2.53
N LYS A 38 8.74 1.98 3.81
CA LYS A 38 9.77 2.08 4.84
C LYS A 38 9.38 1.20 6.02
N ILE A 39 10.33 0.42 6.50
CA ILE A 39 10.17 -0.43 7.68
C ILE A 39 11.03 0.18 8.78
N THR A 40 10.45 0.31 9.98
CA THR A 40 11.13 0.82 11.16
C THR A 40 10.82 -0.06 12.35
N GLY A 41 11.80 -0.28 13.23
CA GLY A 41 11.62 -1.05 14.45
C GLY A 41 12.98 -1.49 15.01
N PRO A 42 13.00 -2.19 16.15
CA PRO A 42 11.84 -2.56 16.96
C PRO A 42 11.14 -1.33 17.56
N GLU A 43 9.81 -1.36 17.61
CA GLU A 43 9.05 -0.27 18.22
C GLU A 43 9.10 -0.32 19.75
N GLN A 44 9.27 0.83 20.42
CA GLN A 44 9.35 0.88 21.90
C GLN A 44 8.05 1.37 22.55
N ASN A 45 7.37 2.33 21.94
CA ASN A 45 6.14 2.96 22.45
C ASN A 45 5.06 2.95 21.36
N SER A 46 4.71 1.76 20.87
CA SER A 46 3.73 1.58 19.79
C SER A 46 2.71 0.49 20.15
N PRO A 47 1.63 0.31 19.37
CA PRO A 47 0.66 -0.74 19.63
C PRO A 47 1.23 -2.16 19.43
N ALA A 48 2.45 -2.31 18.90
CA ALA A 48 3.18 -3.57 18.80
C ALA A 48 4.61 -3.41 19.38
N PRO A 49 4.77 -3.37 20.73
CA PRO A 49 6.07 -3.26 21.37
C PRO A 49 7.01 -4.40 20.92
N GLY A 50 8.26 -4.09 20.57
CA GLY A 50 9.20 -5.07 20.00
C GLY A 50 8.94 -5.43 18.52
N GLY A 51 7.80 -5.01 17.97
CA GLY A 51 7.37 -5.26 16.60
C GLY A 51 7.97 -4.30 15.56
N LEU A 52 7.47 -4.41 14.33
CA LEU A 52 7.88 -3.58 13.20
C LEU A 52 6.72 -2.68 12.76
N ARG A 53 7.04 -1.44 12.41
CA ARG A 53 6.13 -0.55 11.68
C ARG A 53 6.51 -0.52 10.22
N VAL A 54 5.52 -0.75 9.38
CA VAL A 54 5.62 -0.56 7.93
C VAL A 54 4.85 0.71 7.57
N ARG A 55 5.49 1.60 6.83
CA ARG A 55 4.88 2.82 6.29
C ARG A 55 4.99 2.81 4.78
N VAL A 56 3.85 2.91 4.11
CA VAL A 56 3.76 3.06 2.66
C VAL A 56 3.46 4.53 2.35
N THR A 57 4.23 5.10 1.43
CA THR A 57 4.10 6.50 0.99
C THR A 57 3.88 6.51 -0.51
N VAL A 58 2.80 7.14 -0.95
CA VAL A 58 2.50 7.41 -2.36
C VAL A 58 2.74 8.89 -2.60
N THR A 59 3.64 9.21 -3.52
CA THR A 59 3.97 10.59 -3.90
C THR A 59 3.57 10.81 -5.36
N PRO A 60 2.37 11.37 -5.62
CA PRO A 60 2.04 11.88 -6.95
C PRO A 60 2.91 13.08 -7.32
N LYS A 61 3.09 13.37 -8.61
CA LYS A 61 4.01 14.42 -9.08
C LYS A 61 3.54 15.86 -8.75
N THR A 62 2.23 16.10 -8.69
CA THR A 62 1.61 17.43 -8.49
C THR A 62 0.81 17.52 -7.20
N LYS A 63 0.60 16.40 -6.49
CA LYS A 63 -0.19 16.34 -5.25
C LYS A 63 0.70 16.04 -4.05
N PRO A 64 0.32 16.48 -2.84
CA PRO A 64 1.07 16.15 -1.64
C PRO A 64 1.11 14.63 -1.42
N ALA A 65 2.25 14.16 -0.90
CA ALA A 65 2.44 12.76 -0.58
C ALA A 65 1.40 12.26 0.44
N LYS A 66 0.87 11.08 0.19
CA LYS A 66 -0.07 10.37 1.05
C LYS A 66 0.64 9.19 1.68
N ARG A 67 0.29 8.89 2.92
CA ARG A 67 0.96 7.85 3.71
C ARG A 67 -0.05 7.03 4.49
N VAL A 68 0.26 5.75 4.62
CA VAL A 68 -0.47 4.79 5.44
C VAL A 68 0.53 3.92 6.18
N SER A 69 0.19 3.52 7.39
CA SER A 69 1.03 2.70 8.26
C SER A 69 0.25 1.52 8.81
N PHE A 70 0.97 0.42 9.03
CA PHE A 70 0.50 -0.72 9.81
C PHE A 70 1.66 -1.28 10.63
N HIS A 71 1.32 -2.08 11.63
CA HIS A 71 2.26 -2.66 12.58
C HIS A 71 2.25 -4.18 12.47
N ILE A 72 3.40 -4.79 12.69
CA ILE A 72 3.62 -6.23 12.74
C ILE A 72 4.10 -6.54 14.15
N ASP A 73 3.26 -7.21 14.92
CA ASP A 73 3.60 -7.73 16.22
C ASP A 73 4.15 -9.15 16.04
N LEU A 74 5.46 -9.31 16.27
CA LEU A 74 6.15 -10.57 16.07
C LEU A 74 6.01 -11.52 17.26
N GLU A 75 5.65 -10.99 18.43
CA GLU A 75 5.49 -11.77 19.66
C GLU A 75 4.09 -12.38 19.72
N GLU A 76 3.08 -11.58 19.41
CA GLU A 76 1.67 -12.00 19.40
C GLU A 76 1.20 -12.49 18.01
N GLU A 77 2.13 -12.60 17.04
CA GLU A 77 1.87 -13.07 15.67
C GLU A 77 0.65 -12.40 15.00
N ARG A 78 0.61 -11.07 15.02
CA ARG A 78 -0.53 -10.29 14.50
C ARG A 78 -0.13 -9.05 13.71
N LEU A 79 -1.06 -8.58 12.90
CA LEU A 79 -0.98 -7.37 12.08
C LEU A 79 -1.99 -6.35 12.60
N LEU A 80 -1.55 -5.10 12.82
CA LEU A 80 -2.40 -4.00 13.27
C LEU A 80 -2.46 -2.92 12.17
N ALA A 81 -3.56 -2.89 11.43
CA ALA A 81 -3.68 -2.10 10.19
C ALA A 81 -4.84 -1.10 10.23
N HIS A 82 -5.01 -0.39 11.35
CA HIS A 82 -6.11 0.56 11.58
C HIS A 82 -6.20 1.68 10.52
N GLU A 83 -5.06 2.13 9.98
CA GLU A 83 -5.05 3.17 8.94
C GLU A 83 -5.58 2.66 7.57
N LEU A 84 -5.71 1.33 7.38
CA LEU A 84 -6.26 0.68 6.19
C LEU A 84 -7.71 0.19 6.39
N ALA A 85 -8.43 0.74 7.37
CA ALA A 85 -9.77 0.27 7.78
C ALA A 85 -9.81 -1.24 8.15
N LEU A 86 -8.64 -1.82 8.44
CA LEU A 86 -8.50 -3.18 8.95
C LEU A 86 -8.37 -3.13 10.46
N ALA A 87 -9.00 -4.09 11.13
CA ALA A 87 -8.78 -4.31 12.55
C ALA A 87 -7.45 -5.07 12.76
N GLU A 88 -7.38 -5.86 13.83
CA GLU A 88 -6.31 -6.83 14.05
C GLU A 88 -6.51 -8.04 13.12
N LEU A 89 -5.43 -8.48 12.48
CA LEU A 89 -5.41 -9.67 11.63
C LEU A 89 -4.31 -10.64 12.11
N PRO A 90 -4.50 -11.96 11.97
CA PRO A 90 -3.42 -12.90 12.26
C PRO A 90 -2.23 -12.70 11.30
N LEU A 91 -1.00 -12.92 11.77
CA LEU A 91 0.21 -12.91 10.95
C LEU A 91 0.37 -14.25 10.20
N ASP A 92 -0.65 -14.60 9.42
CA ASP A 92 -0.70 -15.79 8.58
C ASP A 92 -0.98 -15.44 7.12
N ARG A 93 -1.06 -16.45 6.25
CA ARG A 93 -1.32 -16.23 4.82
C ARG A 93 -2.63 -15.47 4.55
N SER A 94 -3.66 -15.70 5.36
CA SER A 94 -4.98 -15.09 5.18
C SER A 94 -4.98 -13.62 5.59
N GLY A 95 -4.36 -13.30 6.72
CA GLY A 95 -4.18 -11.93 7.18
C GLY A 95 -3.30 -11.11 6.24
N LEU A 96 -2.23 -11.72 5.73
CA LEU A 96 -1.37 -11.10 4.71
C LEU A 96 -2.11 -10.81 3.41
N ALA A 97 -2.88 -11.77 2.89
CA ALA A 97 -3.65 -11.58 1.65
C ALA A 97 -4.66 -10.43 1.79
N ARG A 98 -5.35 -10.35 2.94
CA ARG A 98 -6.30 -9.27 3.22
C ARG A 98 -5.62 -7.92 3.34
N LEU A 99 -4.49 -7.85 4.05
CA LEU A 99 -3.68 -6.64 4.16
C LEU A 99 -3.21 -6.12 2.80
N ILE A 100 -2.71 -7.02 1.94
CA ILE A 100 -2.24 -6.68 0.59
C ILE A 100 -3.40 -6.13 -0.26
N GLY A 101 -4.57 -6.76 -0.22
CA GLY A 101 -5.76 -6.31 -0.97
C GLY A 101 -6.21 -4.89 -0.57
N GLU A 102 -6.27 -4.60 0.73
CA GLU A 102 -6.64 -3.25 1.20
C GLU A 102 -5.55 -2.21 0.90
N LEU A 103 -4.28 -2.59 1.01
CA LEU A 103 -3.17 -1.70 0.65
C LEU A 103 -3.18 -1.36 -0.84
N GLU A 104 -3.49 -2.34 -1.69
CA GLU A 104 -3.68 -2.15 -3.14
C GLU A 104 -4.85 -1.20 -3.41
N ALA A 105 -6.02 -1.44 -2.80
CA ALA A 105 -7.19 -0.58 -2.93
C ALA A 105 -6.89 0.87 -2.48
N TRP A 106 -6.21 1.03 -1.34
CA TRP A 106 -5.79 2.33 -0.83
C TRP A 106 -4.83 3.03 -1.79
N CYS A 107 -3.83 2.33 -2.33
CA CYS A 107 -2.90 2.87 -3.33
C CYS A 107 -3.64 3.35 -4.59
N TYR A 108 -4.60 2.56 -5.12
CA TYR A 108 -5.42 2.95 -6.27
C TYR A 108 -6.23 4.22 -6.00
N ALA A 109 -6.81 4.37 -4.80
CA ALA A 109 -7.56 5.57 -4.45
C ALA A 109 -6.69 6.85 -4.43
N GLN A 110 -5.38 6.72 -4.18
CA GLN A 110 -4.46 7.88 -4.19
C GLN A 110 -4.00 8.27 -5.60
N ILE A 111 -4.16 7.38 -6.59
CA ILE A 111 -3.78 7.59 -7.99
C ILE A 111 -5.06 7.55 -8.83
N PRO A 112 -5.87 8.63 -8.85
CA PRO A 112 -7.15 8.62 -9.53
C PRO A 112 -6.96 8.31 -11.02
N LEU A 113 -7.48 7.16 -11.44
CA LEU A 113 -7.72 6.83 -12.83
C LEU A 113 -8.97 7.61 -13.25
N GLU A 114 -8.86 8.90 -13.58
CA GLU A 114 -10.00 9.56 -14.22
C GLU A 114 -10.31 8.80 -15.52
N ALA A 115 -11.55 8.31 -15.63
CA ALA A 115 -12.08 7.83 -16.89
C ALA A 115 -11.98 8.98 -17.89
N ALA A 116 -11.49 8.71 -19.10
CA ALA A 116 -11.58 9.67 -20.19
C ALA A 116 -13.05 10.15 -20.26
N PRO A 117 -13.33 11.46 -20.18
CA PRO A 117 -14.68 11.95 -20.44
C PRO A 117 -14.98 11.68 -21.92
N ASN A 118 -15.85 10.70 -22.15
CA ASN A 118 -16.61 10.38 -23.36
C ASN A 118 -16.13 11.04 -24.66
N ALA A 119 -15.39 10.27 -25.46
CA ALA A 119 -15.46 10.41 -26.91
C ALA A 119 -16.86 9.96 -27.36
N GLY A 120 -17.76 10.91 -27.62
CA GLY A 120 -19.02 10.61 -28.29
C GLY A 120 -20.24 11.31 -27.71
N VAL A 121 -20.39 12.59 -28.02
CA VAL A 121 -21.70 13.10 -28.44
C VAL A 121 -21.45 13.89 -29.72
N ALA A 122 -21.45 13.17 -30.83
CA ALA A 122 -21.73 13.70 -32.15
C ALA A 122 -22.95 12.93 -32.65
N GLU A 123 -24.12 13.30 -32.14
CA GLU A 123 -25.38 12.96 -32.80
C GLU A 123 -25.88 14.23 -33.50
N GLN A 124 -25.74 14.13 -34.82
CA GLN A 124 -26.36 14.81 -35.97
C GLN A 124 -27.40 15.90 -35.71
#